data_AF-A0A1G8AY16-F1
#
_entry.id   AF-A0A1G8AY16-F1
#
_cell.length_a   1.000
_cell.length_b   1.000
_cell.length_c   1.000
_cell.angle_alpha   90.00
_cell.angle_beta   90.00
_cell.angle_gamma   90.00
#
_symmetry.space_group_name_H-M   'P 1'
#
loop_
_entity.id
_entity.type
_entity.pdbx_description
1 polymer ?
#
loop_
_entity_poly.entity_id
_entity_poly.type
_entity_poly.pdbx_seq_one_letter_code
_entity_poly.pdbx_strand_id
1 'polypeptide(L)'
;MIKDVDDVFYGRKHLDMFSEGDKSKLMNLANEGDIHAACVLIKGMNRKEHSWMETFVDEDTNKEVEILRCEVIDGATFESDDNEIKELTQKIVDSKASMTVEDLWEACRILSDPDPLLFELLNRGEEIAAAYFENPTVLQELADKGNKYAAEELGSLYDIGDEAKGIFINPKKAKELFNIAGKEYEYEPEEEDPHGADYFLRGSAQELEPVKMLVNELTQRYGTVGNELGLYVPMEILMKTLVGSKYYAGNLLTMNTDTPDCIVLHAEANKMEPLLYALRQAFPNLDIEMQETEW
;
A
#
# COMPACT_ATOMS: atom_id res chain seq x y z
N MET A 1 -27.53 -23.77 -16.72
CA MET A 1 -26.20 -23.78 -16.08
C MET A 1 -25.41 -22.49 -16.32
N ILE A 2 -25.98 -21.49 -17.01
CA ILE A 2 -25.50 -20.10 -16.96
C ILE A 2 -26.69 -19.25 -16.50
N LYS A 3 -27.21 -19.53 -15.31
CA LYS A 3 -28.19 -18.67 -14.63
C LYS A 3 -27.60 -18.01 -13.40
N ASP A 4 -26.31 -18.23 -13.17
CA ASP A 4 -25.65 -18.01 -11.90
C ASP A 4 -24.49 -17.01 -12.02
N VAL A 5 -24.23 -16.46 -13.20
CA VAL A 5 -23.12 -15.51 -13.45
C VAL A 5 -23.30 -14.23 -12.62
N ASP A 6 -24.48 -13.61 -12.66
CA ASP A 6 -24.80 -12.43 -11.85
C ASP A 6 -24.67 -12.74 -10.35
N ASP A 7 -25.14 -13.91 -9.92
CA ASP A 7 -25.07 -14.29 -8.52
C ASP A 7 -23.63 -14.49 -8.07
N VAL A 8 -22.76 -15.08 -8.90
CA VAL A 8 -21.33 -15.23 -8.56
C VAL A 8 -20.60 -13.89 -8.63
N PHE A 9 -20.98 -13.02 -9.57
CA PHE A 9 -20.46 -11.67 -9.67
C PHE A 9 -20.75 -10.87 -8.40
N TYR A 10 -22.01 -10.77 -7.97
CA TYR A 10 -22.37 -10.08 -6.72
C TYR A 10 -22.03 -10.87 -5.44
N GLY A 11 -21.27 -11.97 -5.54
CA GLY A 11 -20.89 -12.81 -4.39
C GLY A 11 -22.07 -13.49 -3.68
N ARG A 12 -23.25 -13.55 -4.31
CA ARG A 12 -24.44 -14.28 -3.84
C ARG A 12 -24.34 -15.79 -4.07
N LYS A 13 -23.44 -16.22 -4.98
CA LYS A 13 -23.06 -17.61 -5.27
C LYS A 13 -21.55 -17.72 -5.46
N HIS A 14 -21.07 -18.96 -5.61
CA HIS A 14 -19.65 -19.30 -5.53
C HIS A 14 -18.98 -19.64 -6.84
N LEU A 15 -17.67 -19.45 -6.87
CA LEU A 15 -16.86 -19.81 -8.04
C LEU A 15 -16.68 -21.31 -8.25
N ASP A 16 -16.77 -22.12 -7.20
CA ASP A 16 -16.71 -23.59 -7.29
C ASP A 16 -17.93 -24.23 -7.98
N MET A 17 -18.95 -23.43 -8.29
CA MET A 17 -20.04 -23.83 -9.18
C MET A 17 -19.59 -23.95 -10.65
N PHE A 18 -18.43 -23.41 -11.00
CA PHE A 18 -17.85 -23.51 -12.33
C PHE A 18 -16.75 -24.57 -12.38
N SER A 19 -16.67 -25.24 -13.53
CA SER A 19 -15.57 -26.12 -13.89
C SER A 19 -14.72 -25.50 -14.99
N GLU A 20 -13.50 -26.02 -15.22
CA GLU A 20 -12.65 -25.60 -16.34
C GLU A 20 -13.41 -25.64 -17.69
N GLY A 21 -14.32 -26.61 -17.86
CA GLY A 21 -15.15 -26.75 -19.06
C GLY A 21 -16.17 -25.63 -19.28
N ASP A 22 -16.36 -24.74 -18.30
CA ASP A 22 -17.25 -23.57 -18.41
C ASP A 22 -16.51 -22.30 -18.88
N LYS A 23 -15.17 -22.29 -18.87
CA LYS A 23 -14.34 -21.15 -19.30
C LYS A 23 -14.72 -20.69 -20.71
N SER A 24 -14.81 -21.60 -21.69
CA SER A 24 -15.16 -21.24 -23.08
C SER A 24 -16.57 -20.63 -23.21
N LYS A 25 -17.52 -21.03 -22.36
CA LYS A 25 -18.89 -20.47 -22.41
C LYS A 25 -18.91 -19.07 -21.82
N LEU A 26 -18.25 -18.87 -20.68
CA LEU A 26 -18.09 -17.55 -20.06
C LEU A 26 -17.33 -16.60 -20.99
N MET A 27 -16.31 -17.09 -21.69
CA MET A 27 -15.54 -16.30 -22.65
C MET A 27 -16.41 -15.85 -23.83
N ASN A 28 -17.31 -16.70 -24.32
CA ASN A 28 -18.28 -16.29 -25.35
C ASN A 28 -19.19 -15.16 -24.86
N LEU A 29 -19.71 -15.25 -23.63
CA LEU A 29 -20.55 -14.21 -23.04
C LEU A 29 -19.77 -12.90 -22.85
N ALA A 30 -18.55 -12.97 -22.31
CA ALA A 30 -17.68 -11.81 -22.19
C ALA A 30 -17.36 -11.16 -23.55
N ASN A 31 -17.21 -11.97 -24.60
CA ASN A 31 -17.03 -11.49 -25.97
C ASN A 31 -18.29 -10.86 -26.57
N GLU A 32 -19.47 -11.27 -26.12
CA GLU A 32 -20.76 -10.66 -26.46
C GLU A 32 -21.06 -9.38 -25.65
N GLY A 33 -20.20 -9.02 -24.70
CA GLY A 33 -20.30 -7.81 -23.89
C GLY A 33 -20.86 -8.02 -22.48
N ASP A 34 -21.00 -9.27 -22.02
CA ASP A 34 -21.38 -9.57 -20.64
C ASP A 34 -20.21 -9.30 -19.69
N ILE A 35 -20.26 -8.16 -19.00
CA ILE A 35 -19.24 -7.75 -18.05
C ILE A 35 -19.16 -8.66 -16.81
N HIS A 36 -20.27 -9.27 -16.38
CA HIS A 36 -20.29 -10.15 -15.23
C HIS A 36 -19.55 -11.44 -15.56
N ALA A 37 -19.73 -11.96 -16.78
CA ALA A 37 -18.96 -13.10 -17.27
C ALA A 37 -17.45 -12.78 -17.32
N ALA A 38 -17.07 -11.57 -17.77
CA ALA A 38 -15.68 -11.13 -17.78
C ALA A 38 -15.08 -11.06 -16.36
N CYS A 39 -15.82 -10.48 -15.40
CA CYS A 39 -15.42 -10.39 -14.00
C CYS A 39 -15.26 -11.78 -13.35
N VAL A 40 -16.21 -12.70 -13.58
CA VAL A 40 -16.15 -14.08 -13.08
C VAL A 40 -14.93 -14.83 -13.64
N LEU A 41 -14.62 -14.63 -14.93
CA LEU A 41 -13.43 -15.20 -15.56
C LEU A 41 -12.14 -14.70 -14.90
N ILE A 42 -11.98 -13.39 -14.72
CA ILE A 42 -10.80 -12.81 -14.05
C ILE A 42 -10.67 -13.36 -12.63
N LYS A 43 -11.76 -13.34 -11.86
CA LYS A 43 -11.78 -13.86 -10.48
C LYS A 43 -11.35 -15.34 -10.44
N GLY A 44 -11.81 -16.16 -11.40
CA GLY A 44 -11.48 -17.57 -11.46
C GLY A 44 -10.09 -17.91 -11.99
N MET A 45 -9.47 -17.02 -12.77
CA MET A 45 -8.06 -17.14 -13.16
C MET A 45 -7.11 -16.72 -12.04
N ASN A 46 -7.55 -15.81 -11.15
CA ASN A 46 -6.74 -15.32 -10.04
C ASN A 46 -6.78 -16.22 -8.81
N ARG A 47 -7.91 -16.88 -8.53
CA ARG A 47 -8.06 -17.72 -7.34
C ARG A 47 -9.04 -18.85 -7.52
N LYS A 48 -8.87 -19.85 -6.66
CA LYS A 48 -9.84 -20.92 -6.43
C LYS A 48 -10.46 -20.74 -5.05
N GLU A 49 -11.77 -20.96 -4.97
CA GLU A 49 -12.51 -20.93 -3.72
C GLU A 49 -13.20 -22.26 -3.51
N HIS A 50 -13.38 -22.64 -2.26
CA HIS A 50 -14.32 -23.69 -1.86
C HIS A 50 -15.31 -23.11 -0.85
N SER A 51 -16.57 -23.48 -1.02
CA SER A 51 -17.67 -23.00 -0.20
C SER A 51 -18.49 -24.14 0.37
N TRP A 52 -19.03 -23.93 1.56
CA TRP A 52 -20.00 -24.83 2.17
C TRP A 52 -20.98 -24.04 3.05
N MET A 53 -22.22 -24.52 3.13
CA MET A 53 -23.18 -24.02 4.12
C MET A 53 -22.86 -24.67 5.46
N GLU A 54 -22.67 -23.85 6.48
CA GLU A 54 -22.53 -24.29 7.87
C GLU A 54 -23.78 -23.88 8.63
N THR A 55 -24.41 -24.85 9.29
CA THR A 55 -25.59 -24.64 10.11
C THR A 55 -25.21 -24.82 11.57
N PHE A 56 -25.51 -23.83 12.40
CA PHE A 56 -25.31 -23.90 13.85
C PHE A 56 -26.51 -23.31 14.60
N VAL A 57 -26.64 -23.67 15.88
CA VAL A 57 -27.67 -23.09 16.75
C VAL A 57 -27.06 -21.91 17.47
N ASP A 58 -27.63 -20.73 17.25
CA ASP A 58 -27.25 -19.51 17.96
C ASP A 58 -27.57 -19.66 19.47
N GLU A 59 -26.57 -19.52 20.32
CA GLU A 59 -26.66 -19.81 21.75
C GLU A 59 -27.59 -18.83 22.49
N ASP A 60 -27.73 -17.61 22.00
CA ASP A 60 -28.53 -16.55 22.63
C ASP A 60 -30.02 -16.66 22.27
N THR A 61 -30.32 -17.08 21.05
CA THR A 61 -31.68 -17.11 20.50
C THR A 61 -32.26 -18.51 20.38
N ASN A 62 -31.41 -19.54 20.53
CA ASN A 62 -31.73 -20.96 20.34
C ASN A 62 -32.39 -21.24 18.97
N LYS A 63 -32.01 -20.45 17.96
CA LYS A 63 -32.47 -20.58 16.57
C LYS A 63 -31.37 -21.19 15.73
N GLU A 64 -31.78 -22.00 14.77
CA GLU A 64 -30.89 -22.51 13.73
C GLU A 64 -30.55 -21.37 12.76
N VAL A 65 -29.26 -21.12 12.59
CA VAL A 65 -28.70 -20.12 11.70
C VAL A 65 -27.87 -20.84 10.66
N GLU A 66 -28.11 -20.52 9.39
CA GLU A 66 -27.26 -20.96 8.28
C GLU A 66 -26.34 -19.81 7.89
N ILE A 67 -25.04 -20.08 7.91
CA ILE A 67 -24.04 -19.17 7.38
C ILE A 67 -23.33 -19.83 6.21
N LEU A 68 -22.91 -18.98 5.29
CA LEU A 68 -22.10 -19.39 4.17
C LEU A 68 -20.63 -19.18 4.50
N ARG A 69 -19.85 -20.26 4.47
CA ARG A 69 -18.39 -20.22 4.63
C ARG A 69 -17.72 -20.27 3.26
N CYS A 70 -16.61 -19.56 3.13
CA CYS A 70 -15.71 -19.69 2.00
C CYS A 70 -14.27 -19.82 2.49
N GLU A 71 -13.50 -20.63 1.78
CA GLU A 71 -12.06 -20.79 1.95
C GLU A 71 -11.40 -20.60 0.59
N VAL A 72 -10.37 -19.75 0.55
CA VAL A 72 -9.51 -19.62 -0.65
C VAL A 72 -8.53 -20.78 -0.64
N ILE A 73 -8.48 -21.54 -1.74
CA ILE A 73 -7.58 -22.68 -1.90
C ILE A 73 -6.50 -22.31 -2.92
N ASP A 74 -5.30 -22.83 -2.72
CA ASP A 74 -4.20 -22.73 -3.68
C ASP A 74 -4.64 -23.14 -5.09
N GLY A 75 -4.29 -22.29 -6.06
CA GLY A 75 -4.56 -22.48 -7.48
C GLY A 75 -5.68 -21.58 -7.99
N ALA A 76 -6.16 -21.91 -9.20
CA ALA A 76 -7.18 -21.17 -9.91
C ALA A 76 -8.32 -22.11 -10.36
N THR A 77 -9.52 -21.56 -10.52
CA THR A 77 -10.67 -22.29 -11.08
C THR A 77 -10.52 -22.45 -12.59
N PHE A 78 -9.89 -21.48 -13.25
CA PHE A 78 -9.58 -21.47 -14.68
C PHE A 78 -8.07 -21.41 -14.90
N GLU A 79 -7.56 -21.98 -15.98
CA GLU A 79 -6.17 -21.75 -16.39
C GLU A 79 -5.91 -20.26 -16.57
N SER A 80 -4.90 -19.73 -15.87
CA SER A 80 -4.56 -18.30 -15.88
C SER A 80 -3.75 -17.95 -17.13
N ASP A 81 -4.16 -16.88 -17.82
CA ASP A 81 -3.47 -16.30 -18.97
C ASP A 81 -3.46 -14.76 -18.83
N ASP A 82 -2.25 -14.20 -18.67
CA ASP A 82 -2.05 -12.75 -18.48
C ASP A 82 -2.61 -11.90 -19.64
N ASN A 83 -2.59 -12.42 -20.87
CA ASN A 83 -3.15 -11.70 -22.02
C ASN A 83 -4.67 -11.72 -21.97
N GLU A 84 -5.28 -12.87 -21.65
CA GLU A 84 -6.74 -12.95 -21.47
C GLU A 84 -7.20 -12.03 -20.33
N ILE A 85 -6.49 -12.02 -19.19
CA ILE A 85 -6.80 -11.12 -18.07
C ILE A 85 -6.72 -9.66 -18.51
N LYS A 86 -5.68 -9.27 -19.25
CA LYS A 86 -5.55 -7.89 -19.77
C LYS A 86 -6.68 -7.52 -20.73
N GLU A 87 -7.03 -8.41 -21.65
CA GLU A 87 -8.11 -8.18 -22.61
C GLU A 87 -9.47 -8.06 -21.90
N LEU A 88 -9.78 -8.94 -20.96
CA LEU A 88 -11.01 -8.89 -20.16
C LEU A 88 -11.05 -7.63 -19.28
N THR A 89 -9.93 -7.24 -18.68
CA THR A 89 -9.80 -6.01 -17.89
C THR A 89 -10.12 -4.80 -18.74
N GLN A 90 -9.52 -4.70 -19.94
CA GLN A 90 -9.79 -3.60 -20.86
C GLN A 90 -11.27 -3.54 -21.26
N LYS A 91 -11.91 -4.69 -21.52
CA LYS A 91 -13.35 -4.76 -21.83
C LYS A 91 -14.20 -4.19 -20.70
N ILE A 92 -13.93 -4.58 -19.45
CA ILE A 92 -14.63 -4.06 -18.27
C ILE A 92 -14.44 -2.53 -18.18
N VAL A 93 -13.20 -2.05 -18.32
CA VAL A 93 -12.86 -0.62 -18.27
C VAL A 93 -13.53 0.18 -19.39
N ASP A 94 -13.66 -0.38 -20.59
CA ASP A 94 -14.33 0.27 -21.72
C ASP A 94 -15.85 0.33 -21.52
N SER A 95 -16.42 -0.64 -20.82
CA SER A 95 -17.85 -0.71 -20.49
C SER A 95 -18.28 0.14 -19.29
N LYS A 96 -17.34 0.76 -18.55
CA LYS A 96 -17.62 1.50 -17.29
C LYS A 96 -18.76 2.51 -17.37
N ALA A 97 -18.88 3.22 -18.50
CA ALA A 97 -19.92 4.24 -18.69
C ALA A 97 -21.35 3.66 -18.72
N SER A 98 -21.51 2.39 -19.11
CA SER A 98 -22.80 1.69 -19.15
C SER A 98 -23.13 0.87 -17.90
N MET A 99 -22.15 0.65 -17.03
CA MET A 99 -22.31 -0.13 -15.80
C MET A 99 -23.16 0.62 -14.77
N THR A 100 -23.84 -0.11 -13.87
CA THR A 100 -24.44 0.53 -12.69
C THR A 100 -23.36 0.88 -11.66
N VAL A 101 -23.69 1.69 -10.65
CA VAL A 101 -22.77 1.97 -9.53
C VAL A 101 -22.40 0.69 -8.78
N GLU A 102 -23.36 -0.23 -8.60
CA GLU A 102 -23.13 -1.52 -7.95
C GLU A 102 -22.14 -2.38 -8.75
N ASP A 103 -22.30 -2.44 -10.07
CA ASP A 103 -21.40 -3.21 -10.93
C ASP A 103 -19.98 -2.63 -10.92
N LEU A 104 -19.85 -1.29 -10.89
CA LEU A 104 -18.55 -0.64 -10.81
C LEU A 104 -17.83 -1.02 -9.51
N TRP A 105 -18.53 -1.00 -8.37
CA TRP A 105 -17.96 -1.39 -7.09
C TRP A 105 -17.53 -2.86 -7.08
N GLU A 106 -18.34 -3.75 -7.62
CA GLU A 106 -18.00 -5.17 -7.65
C GLU A 106 -16.83 -5.46 -8.60
N ALA A 107 -16.78 -4.79 -9.75
CA ALA A 107 -15.63 -4.86 -10.64
C ALA A 107 -14.34 -4.31 -9.99
N CYS A 108 -14.40 -3.21 -9.23
CA CYS A 108 -13.25 -2.67 -8.50
C CYS A 108 -12.62 -3.68 -7.53
N ARG A 109 -13.43 -4.56 -6.93
CA ARG A 109 -12.94 -5.61 -6.00
C ARG A 109 -12.21 -6.75 -6.70
N ILE A 110 -12.40 -6.88 -8.01
CA ILE A 110 -11.90 -8.01 -8.80
C ILE A 110 -10.63 -7.62 -9.56
N LEU A 111 -10.55 -6.37 -10.04
CA LEU A 111 -9.42 -5.89 -10.83
C LEU A 111 -8.22 -5.55 -9.95
N SER A 112 -7.02 -5.83 -10.46
CA SER A 112 -5.76 -5.44 -9.81
C SER A 112 -5.47 -3.95 -9.92
N ASP A 113 -5.97 -3.29 -10.96
CA ASP A 113 -5.86 -1.83 -11.16
C ASP A 113 -7.27 -1.26 -11.42
N PRO A 114 -8.01 -0.92 -10.35
CA PRO A 114 -9.38 -0.44 -10.46
C PRO A 114 -9.48 1.07 -10.72
N ASP A 115 -8.37 1.81 -10.81
CA ASP A 115 -8.35 3.28 -10.90
C ASP A 115 -9.31 3.85 -11.96
N PRO A 116 -9.39 3.33 -13.19
CA PRO A 116 -10.34 3.84 -14.19
C PRO A 116 -11.82 3.71 -13.77
N LEU A 117 -12.15 2.69 -12.98
CA LEU A 117 -13.50 2.47 -12.46
C LEU A 117 -13.76 3.36 -11.24
N LEU A 118 -12.77 3.54 -10.36
CA LEU A 118 -12.84 4.46 -9.23
C LEU A 118 -13.05 5.91 -9.69
N PHE A 119 -12.38 6.35 -10.75
CA PHE A 119 -12.62 7.66 -11.34
C PHE A 119 -14.04 7.80 -11.90
N GLU A 120 -14.60 6.76 -12.49
CA GLU A 120 -15.99 6.76 -12.97
C GLU A 120 -16.99 6.86 -11.82
N LEU A 121 -16.75 6.14 -10.71
CA LEU A 121 -17.52 6.26 -9.47
C LEU A 121 -17.47 7.70 -8.93
N LEU A 122 -16.29 8.32 -8.89
CA LEU A 122 -16.14 9.72 -8.49
C LEU A 122 -16.92 10.69 -9.41
N ASN A 123 -16.87 10.48 -10.73
CA ASN A 123 -17.64 11.29 -11.69
C ASN A 123 -19.14 11.19 -11.48
N ARG A 124 -19.62 10.10 -10.87
CA ARG A 124 -21.03 9.87 -10.52
C ARG A 124 -21.41 10.37 -9.13
N GLY A 125 -20.46 10.96 -8.39
CA GLY A 125 -20.68 11.50 -7.06
C GLY A 125 -20.44 10.52 -5.92
N GLU A 126 -19.91 9.32 -6.19
CA GLU A 126 -19.52 8.35 -5.17
C GLU A 126 -18.18 8.78 -4.54
N GLU A 127 -18.19 9.83 -3.72
CA GLU A 127 -16.97 10.42 -3.15
C GLU A 127 -16.10 9.42 -2.38
N ILE A 128 -16.71 8.39 -1.79
CA ILE A 128 -16.03 7.32 -1.04
C ILE A 128 -15.07 6.49 -1.91
N ALA A 129 -15.26 6.47 -3.24
CA ALA A 129 -14.31 5.83 -4.16
C ALA A 129 -12.89 6.40 -4.03
N ALA A 130 -12.75 7.65 -3.57
CA ALA A 130 -11.45 8.24 -3.31
C ALA A 130 -10.62 7.48 -2.27
N ALA A 131 -11.27 6.79 -1.31
CA ALA A 131 -10.57 6.05 -0.26
C ALA A 131 -9.83 4.79 -0.77
N TYR A 132 -10.09 4.38 -2.01
CA TYR A 132 -9.54 3.15 -2.58
C TYR A 132 -8.35 3.41 -3.52
N PHE A 133 -7.95 4.68 -3.73
CA PHE A 133 -6.74 4.98 -4.48
C PHE A 133 -5.51 4.77 -3.61
N GLU A 134 -4.55 4.01 -4.12
CA GLU A 134 -3.26 3.81 -3.44
C GLU A 134 -2.23 4.90 -3.78
N ASN A 135 -2.47 5.67 -4.86
CA ASN A 135 -1.54 6.68 -5.36
C ASN A 135 -1.69 8.00 -4.59
N PRO A 136 -0.67 8.45 -3.84
CA PRO A 136 -0.74 9.67 -3.05
C PRO A 136 -0.96 10.95 -3.85
N THR A 137 -0.50 10.99 -5.10
CA THR A 137 -0.67 12.16 -5.97
C THR A 137 -2.15 12.33 -6.32
N VAL A 138 -2.83 11.22 -6.63
CA VAL A 138 -4.28 11.23 -6.91
C VAL A 138 -5.05 11.64 -5.65
N LEU A 139 -4.71 11.06 -4.49
CA LEU A 139 -5.33 11.44 -3.22
C LEU A 139 -5.15 12.93 -2.91
N GLN A 140 -3.96 13.49 -3.13
CA GLN A 140 -3.70 14.92 -2.90
C GLN A 140 -4.55 15.81 -3.82
N GLU A 141 -4.64 15.49 -5.11
CA GLU A 141 -5.49 16.24 -6.04
C GLU A 141 -6.99 16.20 -5.67
N LEU A 142 -7.47 15.06 -5.18
CA LEU A 142 -8.85 14.91 -4.72
C LEU A 142 -9.10 15.64 -3.40
N ALA A 143 -8.16 15.56 -2.46
CA ALA A 143 -8.22 16.27 -1.18
C ALA A 143 -8.20 17.81 -1.39
N ASP A 144 -7.39 18.30 -2.33
CA ASP A 144 -7.34 19.73 -2.69
C ASP A 144 -8.65 20.24 -3.30
N LYS A 145 -9.43 19.35 -3.91
CA LYS A 145 -10.81 19.62 -4.39
C LYS A 145 -11.86 19.49 -3.28
N GLY A 146 -11.46 19.15 -2.05
CA GLY A 146 -12.33 19.02 -0.89
C GLY A 146 -12.95 17.63 -0.71
N ASN A 147 -12.47 16.59 -1.42
CA ASN A 147 -12.93 15.23 -1.16
C ASN A 147 -12.42 14.77 0.22
N LYS A 148 -13.36 14.60 1.17
CA LYS A 148 -13.08 14.24 2.55
C LYS A 148 -12.46 12.84 2.71
N TYR A 149 -12.80 11.89 1.85
CA TYR A 149 -12.30 10.52 1.91
C TYR A 149 -10.85 10.46 1.43
N ALA A 150 -10.54 11.18 0.34
CA ALA A 150 -9.16 11.34 -0.10
C ALA A 150 -8.28 12.01 0.97
N ALA A 151 -8.83 13.05 1.61
CA ALA A 151 -8.14 13.75 2.68
C ALA A 151 -7.92 12.86 3.91
N GLU A 152 -8.90 12.03 4.27
CA GLU A 152 -8.75 11.07 5.36
C GLU A 152 -7.67 10.02 5.09
N GLU A 153 -7.66 9.40 3.91
CA GLU A 153 -6.65 8.40 3.56
C GLU A 153 -5.26 9.02 3.49
N LEU A 154 -5.11 10.16 2.80
CA LEU A 154 -3.82 10.85 2.72
C LEU A 154 -3.37 11.36 4.10
N GLY A 155 -4.32 11.78 4.94
CA GLY A 155 -4.06 12.19 6.32
C GLY A 155 -3.48 11.05 7.13
N SER A 156 -4.05 9.85 7.00
CA SER A 156 -3.56 8.62 7.62
C SER A 156 -2.16 8.29 7.12
N LEU A 157 -1.89 8.35 5.81
CA LEU A 157 -0.54 8.13 5.26
C LEU A 157 0.50 9.10 5.85
N TYR A 158 0.17 10.37 6.04
CA TYR A 158 1.08 11.32 6.71
C TYR A 158 1.15 11.15 8.24
N ASP A 159 0.19 10.47 8.86
CA ASP A 159 0.23 10.16 10.29
C ASP A 159 1.18 9.01 10.58
N ILE A 160 1.05 7.90 9.83
CA ILE A 160 1.84 6.67 10.04
C ILE A 160 3.14 6.60 9.23
N GLY A 161 3.22 7.31 8.10
CA GLY A 161 4.29 7.17 7.10
C GLY A 161 3.98 6.08 6.06
N ASP A 162 4.37 6.34 4.81
CA ASP A 162 4.51 5.38 3.70
C ASP A 162 5.76 5.77 2.91
N GLU A 163 6.92 5.53 3.52
CA GLU A 163 8.21 6.04 3.03
C GLU A 163 8.61 5.43 1.70
N ALA A 164 8.12 4.21 1.40
CA ALA A 164 8.30 3.57 0.10
C ALA A 164 7.67 4.40 -1.04
N LYS A 165 6.58 5.12 -0.75
CA LYS A 165 5.93 6.08 -1.66
C LYS A 165 6.40 7.53 -1.45
N GLY A 166 7.42 7.75 -0.63
CA GLY A 166 7.98 9.08 -0.33
C GLY A 166 7.13 9.92 0.63
N ILE A 167 6.22 9.30 1.38
CA ILE A 167 5.45 9.96 2.44
C ILE A 167 6.11 9.68 3.78
N PHE A 168 6.69 10.71 4.37
CA PHE A 168 7.25 10.64 5.71
C PHE A 168 6.27 11.22 6.72
N ILE A 169 6.33 10.72 7.96
CA ILE A 169 5.46 11.15 9.06
C ILE A 169 5.46 12.68 9.16
N ASN A 170 4.30 13.29 9.02
CA ASN A 170 4.09 14.73 9.08
C ASN A 170 2.74 15.05 9.74
N PRO A 171 2.70 15.06 11.09
CA PRO A 171 1.49 15.31 11.86
C PRO A 171 0.84 16.66 11.58
N LYS A 172 1.61 17.66 11.15
CA LYS A 172 1.05 18.95 10.74
C LYS A 172 0.21 18.79 9.47
N LYS A 173 0.76 18.09 8.46
CA LYS A 173 0.05 17.82 7.20
C LYS A 173 -1.12 16.86 7.42
N ALA A 174 -0.95 15.81 8.23
CA ALA A 174 -2.02 14.92 8.65
C ALA A 174 -3.17 15.71 9.28
N LYS A 175 -2.88 16.60 10.24
CA LYS A 175 -3.88 17.48 10.85
C LYS A 175 -4.62 18.35 9.84
N GLU A 176 -3.91 18.97 8.90
CA GLU A 176 -4.52 19.79 7.84
C GLU A 176 -5.52 18.96 7.00
N LEU A 177 -5.16 17.73 6.68
CA LEU A 177 -5.97 16.80 5.89
C LEU A 177 -7.17 16.25 6.69
N PHE A 178 -6.97 15.83 7.94
CA PHE A 178 -8.07 15.41 8.81
C PHE A 178 -9.08 16.53 9.06
N ASN A 179 -8.64 17.79 9.15
CA ASN A 179 -9.56 18.93 9.21
C ASN A 179 -10.42 19.06 7.94
N ILE A 180 -9.85 18.81 6.74
CA ILE A 180 -10.63 18.76 5.49
C ILE A 180 -11.65 17.61 5.55
N ALA A 181 -11.25 16.47 6.13
CA ALA A 181 -12.14 15.34 6.34
C ALA A 181 -13.21 15.57 7.42
N GLY A 182 -13.13 16.68 8.17
CA GLY A 182 -14.02 16.98 9.29
C GLY A 182 -13.76 16.13 10.54
N LYS A 183 -12.52 15.64 10.71
CA LYS A 183 -12.09 14.82 11.84
C LYS A 183 -11.16 15.59 12.77
N GLU A 184 -11.29 15.35 14.07
CA GLU A 184 -10.30 15.78 15.04
C GLU A 184 -9.06 14.89 14.94
N TYR A 185 -7.90 15.48 15.16
CA TYR A 185 -6.63 14.79 15.08
C TYR A 185 -5.69 15.26 16.19
N GLU A 186 -5.14 14.28 16.90
CA GLU A 186 -4.06 14.41 17.87
C GLU A 186 -3.01 13.37 17.51
N TYR A 187 -1.75 13.79 17.47
CA TYR A 187 -0.64 12.89 17.15
C TYR A 187 -0.22 12.16 18.41
N GLU A 188 -0.20 10.83 18.32
CA GLU A 188 0.31 9.96 19.37
C GLU A 188 1.69 9.44 18.94
N PRO A 189 2.77 9.84 19.62
CA PRO A 189 4.10 9.30 19.31
C PRO A 189 4.16 7.80 19.65
N GLU A 190 4.83 7.04 18.80
CA GLU A 190 5.07 5.62 19.03
C GLU A 190 5.88 5.38 20.31
N GLU A 191 5.64 4.24 20.96
CA GLU A 191 6.45 3.79 22.08
C GLU A 191 7.90 3.52 21.63
N GLU A 192 8.87 3.81 22.51
CA GLU A 192 10.29 3.58 22.23
C GLU A 192 10.60 2.07 22.25
N ASP A 193 11.01 1.55 21.08
CA ASP A 193 11.46 0.16 20.89
C ASP A 193 12.62 0.15 19.88
N PRO A 194 13.82 0.63 20.27
CA PRO A 194 14.92 0.82 19.34
C PRO A 194 15.55 -0.51 18.90
N HIS A 195 15.62 -0.72 17.59
CA HIS A 195 16.36 -1.78 16.91
C HIS A 195 17.57 -1.21 16.20
N GLY A 196 18.58 -2.04 15.91
CA GLY A 196 19.79 -1.61 15.20
C GLY A 196 19.80 -2.05 13.75
N ALA A 197 20.38 -1.23 12.87
CA ALA A 197 20.63 -1.59 11.48
C ALA A 197 21.90 -0.93 10.92
N ASP A 198 22.48 -1.62 9.95
CA ASP A 198 23.55 -1.12 9.10
C ASP A 198 22.98 -0.72 7.73
N TYR A 199 23.33 0.48 7.28
CA TYR A 199 22.99 1.00 5.96
C TYR A 199 24.26 1.07 5.12
N PHE A 200 24.27 0.32 4.02
CA PHE A 200 25.39 0.23 3.08
C PHE A 200 25.13 1.16 1.91
N LEU A 201 25.91 2.24 1.80
CA LEU A 201 25.82 3.22 0.73
C LEU A 201 26.99 3.03 -0.23
N ARG A 202 26.72 2.60 -1.46
CA ARG A 202 27.73 2.25 -2.46
C ARG A 202 27.68 3.20 -3.66
N GLY A 203 28.86 3.61 -4.11
CA GLY A 203 29.02 4.54 -5.23
C GLY A 203 30.48 4.97 -5.40
N SER A 204 30.74 5.85 -6.36
CA SER A 204 32.07 6.45 -6.49
C SER A 204 32.40 7.35 -5.30
N ALA A 205 33.69 7.55 -5.03
CA ALA A 205 34.14 8.42 -3.95
C ALA A 205 33.57 9.86 -4.05
N GLN A 206 33.33 10.35 -5.27
CA GLN A 206 32.72 11.66 -5.51
C GLN A 206 31.22 11.68 -5.13
N GLU A 207 30.50 10.60 -5.38
CA GLU A 207 29.07 10.47 -5.04
C GLU A 207 28.86 10.27 -3.54
N LEU A 208 29.83 9.69 -2.83
CA LEU A 208 29.80 9.46 -1.39
C LEU A 208 30.22 10.69 -0.55
N GLU A 209 30.92 11.65 -1.15
CA GLU A 209 31.40 12.85 -0.42
C GLU A 209 30.27 13.69 0.20
N PRO A 210 29.13 13.95 -0.48
CA PRO A 210 28.00 14.65 0.13
C PRO A 210 27.46 13.98 1.40
N VAL A 211 27.46 12.64 1.46
CA VAL A 211 27.03 11.89 2.64
C VAL A 211 27.99 12.16 3.80
N LYS A 212 29.30 12.05 3.56
CA LYS A 212 30.33 12.31 4.57
C LYS A 212 30.23 13.74 5.11
N MET A 213 30.09 14.70 4.20
CA MET A 213 29.94 16.11 4.57
C MET A 213 28.72 16.33 5.46
N LEU A 214 27.56 15.78 5.07
CA LEU A 214 26.32 15.88 5.82
C LEU A 214 26.47 15.29 7.23
N VAL A 215 26.93 14.04 7.34
CA VAL A 215 27.07 13.35 8.63
C VAL A 215 28.06 14.09 9.52
N ASN A 216 29.22 14.50 8.99
CA ASN A 216 30.20 15.26 9.76
C ASN A 216 29.66 16.61 10.24
N GLU A 217 28.92 17.34 9.41
CA GLU A 217 28.30 18.61 9.80
C GLU A 217 27.28 18.40 10.92
N LEU A 218 26.42 17.39 10.79
CA LEU A 218 25.42 17.07 11.80
C LEU A 218 26.06 16.63 13.11
N THR A 219 27.08 15.78 13.07
CA THR A 219 27.82 15.38 14.28
C THR A 219 28.52 16.55 14.94
N GLN A 220 29.18 17.44 14.18
CA GLN A 220 29.84 18.61 14.79
C GLN A 220 28.85 19.53 15.51
N ARG A 221 27.62 19.61 15.01
CA ARG A 221 26.61 20.54 15.51
C ARG A 221 25.68 19.95 16.57
N TYR A 222 25.37 18.66 16.46
CA TYR A 222 24.35 17.97 17.26
C TYR A 222 24.85 16.70 17.92
N GLY A 223 26.05 16.23 17.56
CA GLY A 223 26.65 15.04 18.13
C GLY A 223 27.05 15.22 19.60
N THR A 224 26.98 14.13 20.36
CA THR A 224 27.37 14.13 21.77
C THR A 224 28.90 14.03 21.90
N VAL A 225 29.54 15.12 22.30
CA VAL A 225 30.99 15.18 22.54
C VAL A 225 31.39 14.19 23.65
N GLY A 226 32.25 13.22 23.33
CA GLY A 226 32.79 12.25 24.28
C GLY A 226 32.06 10.90 24.35
N ASN A 227 31.09 10.65 23.46
CA ASN A 227 30.49 9.33 23.26
C ASN A 227 31.54 8.34 22.69
N GLU A 228 31.50 7.07 23.14
CA GLU A 228 32.39 5.97 22.71
C GLU A 228 32.38 5.70 21.18
N LEU A 229 31.27 6.05 20.52
CA LEU A 229 30.96 5.87 19.10
C LEU A 229 31.20 7.16 18.26
N GLY A 230 31.41 8.31 18.92
CA GLY A 230 31.86 9.56 18.30
C GLY A 230 30.83 10.36 17.46
N LEU A 231 29.77 9.74 16.92
CA LEU A 231 28.86 10.43 15.96
C LEU A 231 27.48 10.78 16.52
N TYR A 232 26.87 9.94 17.37
CA TYR A 232 25.56 10.08 18.03
C TYR A 232 24.70 11.28 17.56
N VAL A 233 24.14 11.17 16.35
CA VAL A 233 23.25 12.19 15.78
C VAL A 233 21.81 11.74 15.99
N PRO A 234 20.95 12.53 16.65
CA PRO A 234 19.54 12.17 16.81
C PRO A 234 18.85 11.96 15.46
N MET A 235 18.08 10.88 15.35
CA MET A 235 17.35 10.52 14.13
C MET A 235 16.37 11.63 13.73
N GLU A 236 15.77 12.33 14.69
CA GLU A 236 14.90 13.49 14.45
C GLU A 236 15.60 14.61 13.66
N ILE A 237 16.91 14.81 13.87
CA ILE A 237 17.70 15.83 13.19
C ILE A 237 18.12 15.32 11.80
N LEU A 238 18.55 14.06 11.72
CA LEU A 238 18.96 13.44 10.46
C LEU A 238 17.79 13.41 9.47
N MET A 239 16.64 12.84 9.88
CA MET A 239 15.44 12.74 9.05
C MET A 239 14.88 14.12 8.67
N LYS A 240 14.95 15.10 9.59
CA LYS A 240 14.51 16.47 9.28
C LYS A 240 15.38 17.10 8.20
N THR A 241 16.67 16.77 8.18
CA THR A 241 17.60 17.28 7.19
C THR A 241 17.43 16.58 5.84
N LEU A 242 17.22 15.26 5.84
CA LEU A 242 17.06 14.46 4.62
C LEU A 242 15.71 14.71 3.93
N VAL A 243 14.62 14.70 4.70
CA VAL A 243 13.25 14.63 4.17
C VAL A 243 12.27 15.59 4.85
N GLY A 244 12.74 16.45 5.75
CA GLY A 244 11.91 17.47 6.41
C GLY A 244 11.06 16.96 7.58
N SER A 245 11.13 15.67 7.92
CA SER A 245 10.39 15.08 9.03
C SER A 245 11.26 14.84 10.26
N LYS A 246 10.77 15.25 11.43
CA LYS A 246 11.47 15.11 12.72
C LYS A 246 10.85 14.05 13.66
N TYR A 247 9.94 13.23 13.13
CA TYR A 247 9.07 12.37 13.95
C TYR A 247 9.60 10.94 14.08
N TYR A 248 10.88 10.74 13.77
CA TYR A 248 11.57 9.46 13.86
C TYR A 248 12.50 9.47 15.07
N ALA A 249 12.31 8.51 15.97
CA ALA A 249 13.15 8.30 17.14
C ALA A 249 14.34 7.39 16.80
N GLY A 250 15.42 7.54 17.55
CA GLY A 250 16.67 6.80 17.33
C GLY A 250 17.89 7.70 17.20
N ASN A 251 19.03 7.10 16.85
CA ASN A 251 20.30 7.79 16.68
C ASN A 251 21.12 7.15 15.57
N LEU A 252 21.80 7.97 14.76
CA LEU A 252 22.94 7.52 13.97
C LEU A 252 24.15 7.40 14.90
N LEU A 253 24.67 6.18 15.01
CA LEU A 253 25.67 5.80 15.98
C LEU A 253 27.09 5.89 15.42
N THR A 254 27.32 5.32 14.24
CA THR A 254 28.64 5.33 13.60
C THR A 254 28.58 5.50 12.07
N MET A 255 29.71 5.88 11.48
CA MET A 255 29.94 5.97 10.04
C MET A 255 31.33 5.37 9.75
N ASN A 256 31.36 4.18 9.15
CA ASN A 256 32.59 3.54 8.70
C ASN A 256 32.88 3.95 7.23
N THR A 257 34.13 4.33 6.97
CA THR A 257 34.62 4.75 5.64
C THR A 257 35.88 4.00 5.20
N ASP A 258 36.13 2.81 5.76
CA ASP A 258 37.32 1.97 5.52
C ASP A 258 37.44 1.55 4.05
N THR A 259 36.30 1.47 3.34
CA THR A 259 36.25 1.10 1.92
C THR A 259 35.98 2.35 1.07
N PRO A 260 36.79 2.67 0.04
CA PRO A 260 36.64 3.91 -0.74
C PRO A 260 35.30 4.07 -1.50
N ASP A 261 34.66 2.95 -1.85
CA ASP A 261 33.43 2.86 -2.64
C ASP A 261 32.20 2.47 -1.81
N CYS A 262 32.32 2.43 -0.48
CA CYS A 262 31.23 2.10 0.43
C CYS A 262 31.33 2.86 1.75
N ILE A 263 30.22 3.48 2.16
CA ILE A 263 30.03 3.98 3.52
C ILE A 263 29.06 3.05 4.23
N VAL A 264 29.39 2.65 5.46
CA VAL A 264 28.45 1.94 6.33
C VAL A 264 28.01 2.88 7.44
N LEU A 265 26.72 3.17 7.50
CA LEU A 265 26.11 3.91 8.60
C LEU A 265 25.47 2.90 9.56
N HIS A 266 25.83 2.95 10.84
CA HIS A 266 25.18 2.16 11.88
C HIS A 266 24.22 3.06 12.64
N ALA A 267 22.95 2.68 12.76
CA ALA A 267 21.94 3.44 13.48
C ALA A 267 21.06 2.55 14.36
N GLU A 268 20.47 3.17 15.38
CA GLU A 268 19.36 2.63 16.17
C GLU A 268 18.11 3.48 15.93
N ALA A 269 16.92 2.88 15.94
CA ALA A 269 15.64 3.55 15.69
C ALA A 269 14.45 2.63 16.02
N ASN A 270 13.25 3.19 16.21
CA ASN A 270 12.05 2.35 16.38
C ASN A 270 11.66 1.61 15.10
N LYS A 271 11.93 2.21 13.93
CA LYS A 271 11.67 1.66 12.60
C LYS A 271 12.92 1.88 11.73
N MET A 272 13.42 0.82 11.09
CA MET A 272 14.70 0.88 10.36
C MET A 272 14.53 1.40 8.93
N GLU A 273 13.43 1.01 8.28
CA GLU A 273 13.14 1.27 6.88
C GLU A 273 13.02 2.77 6.53
N PRO A 274 12.46 3.65 7.38
CA PRO A 274 12.33 5.07 7.04
C PRO A 274 13.66 5.74 6.68
N LEU A 275 14.75 5.43 7.39
CA LEU A 275 16.06 5.99 7.06
C LEU A 275 16.58 5.47 5.72
N LEU A 276 16.33 4.19 5.37
CA LEU A 276 16.69 3.64 4.06
C LEU A 276 16.04 4.43 2.92
N TYR A 277 14.73 4.67 3.02
CA TYR A 277 14.00 5.43 2.00
C TYR A 277 14.41 6.91 1.96
N ALA A 278 14.64 7.53 3.12
CA ALA A 278 15.14 8.91 3.19
C ALA A 278 16.51 9.07 2.52
N LEU A 279 17.43 8.14 2.75
CA LEU A 279 18.74 8.13 2.12
C LEU A 279 18.64 7.93 0.61
N ARG A 280 17.80 6.99 0.14
CA ARG A 280 17.57 6.76 -1.30
C ARG A 280 16.99 8.00 -1.99
N GLN A 281 16.08 8.71 -1.33
CA GLN A 281 15.51 9.94 -1.85
C GLN A 281 16.52 11.08 -1.89
N ALA A 282 17.35 11.23 -0.85
CA ALA A 282 18.35 12.30 -0.78
C ALA A 282 19.56 12.07 -1.69
N PHE A 283 19.90 10.80 -1.95
CA PHE A 283 21.08 10.39 -2.72
C PHE A 283 20.70 9.39 -3.83
N PRO A 284 19.96 9.80 -4.86
CA PRO A 284 19.39 8.90 -5.88
C PRO A 284 20.41 8.21 -6.79
N ASN A 285 21.69 8.63 -6.74
CA ASN A 285 22.78 8.04 -7.52
C ASN A 285 23.54 6.93 -6.76
N LEU A 286 23.22 6.71 -5.48
CA LEU A 286 23.85 5.66 -4.68
C LEU A 286 23.00 4.39 -4.69
N ASP A 287 23.68 3.25 -4.65
CA ASP A 287 23.04 2.00 -4.30
C ASP A 287 23.02 1.87 -2.77
N ILE A 288 21.82 1.74 -2.20
CA ILE A 288 21.63 1.77 -0.75
C ILE A 288 20.84 0.55 -0.31
N GLU A 289 21.43 -0.22 0.60
CA GLU A 289 20.84 -1.40 1.21
C GLU A 289 20.85 -1.26 2.73
N MET A 290 19.96 -2.01 3.39
CA MET A 290 19.83 -2.06 4.84
C MET A 290 19.94 -3.51 5.30
N GLN A 291 20.63 -3.72 6.41
CA GLN A 291 20.69 -5.00 7.10
C GLN A 291 20.42 -4.76 8.60
N GLU A 292 19.39 -5.40 9.13
CA GLU A 292 19.14 -5.40 10.56
C GLU A 292 20.27 -6.11 11.31
N THR A 293 20.64 -5.56 12.46
CA THR A 293 21.65 -6.14 13.34
C THR A 293 20.97 -6.83 14.50
N GLU A 294 21.26 -8.12 14.71
CA GLU A 294 20.82 -8.82 15.92
C GLU A 294 21.53 -8.22 17.14
N TRP A 295 20.75 -7.83 18.15
CA TRP A 295 21.24 -7.45 19.47
C TRP A 295 21.27 -8.66 20.42
#